data_AF-A0A7J2KBB5-F1
#
_entry.id   AF-A0A7J2KBB5-F1
#
_cell.length_a   1.000
_cell.length_b   1.000
_cell.length_c   1.000
_cell.angle_alpha   90.00
_cell.angle_beta   90.00
_cell.angle_gamma   90.00
#
_symmetry.space_group_name_H-M   'P 1'
#
loop_
_entity.id
_entity.type
_entity.pdbx_description
1 polymer ?
#
loop_
_entity_poly.entity_id
_entity_poly.type
_entity_poly.pdbx_seq_one_letter_code
_entity_poly.pdbx_strand_id
1 'polypeptide(L)'
;MKRTTATQSIRDEEQSRDRIVDGYIVSVRRDDYLWMIKDCYHPPKYYIAVPRYGPRGEKLKILKDSWEIAEARGYIIYDYCLGKLVPAIPRILVDQVLSPYEWEPAVGDQIDNVAMKFREIISHYASVPLEEIGVTGSLLARKLVPGLMPEDIDIVVSGISEAVKVYKALQKMRVEGVTRPIPYTIRPPDAEVLDRKSRIRLMRKRLLEGIFEGYHYSIRLIPCKTTTNCIHKIRLLSRWSGVIEIVEQLSPYISPYTYS
;
A
#
# COMPACT_ATOMS: atom_id res chain seq x y z
N MET A 1 -35.28 1.84 -19.08
CA MET A 1 -33.88 2.10 -19.49
C MET A 1 -33.55 3.56 -19.24
N LYS A 2 -32.85 3.88 -18.13
CA LYS A 2 -32.41 5.25 -17.85
C LYS A 2 -31.18 5.54 -18.72
N ARG A 3 -31.28 6.54 -19.61
CA ARG A 3 -30.14 7.09 -20.35
C ARG A 3 -29.28 7.87 -19.37
N THR A 4 -28.14 7.31 -18.96
CA THR A 4 -27.10 8.03 -18.24
C THR A 4 -26.48 9.06 -19.19
N THR A 5 -26.51 10.34 -18.82
CA THR A 5 -25.97 11.44 -19.64
C THR A 5 -24.45 11.53 -19.50
N ALA A 6 -23.74 11.95 -20.54
CA ALA A 6 -22.28 12.06 -20.55
C ALA A 6 -21.70 12.95 -19.42
N THR A 7 -22.49 13.91 -18.92
CA THR A 7 -22.11 14.74 -17.77
C THR A 7 -22.13 13.97 -16.44
N GLN A 8 -23.03 13.00 -16.31
CA GLN A 8 -23.09 12.11 -15.14
C GLN A 8 -21.89 11.16 -15.15
N SER A 9 -21.55 10.58 -16.30
CA SER A 9 -20.39 9.67 -16.42
C SER A 9 -19.06 10.38 -16.17
N ILE A 10 -18.90 11.64 -16.61
CA ILE A 10 -17.68 12.43 -16.33
C ILE A 10 -17.56 12.74 -14.83
N ARG A 11 -18.66 13.08 -14.15
CA ARG A 11 -18.68 13.32 -12.70
C ARG A 11 -18.42 12.05 -11.89
N ASP A 12 -18.98 10.92 -12.32
CA ASP A 12 -18.76 9.62 -11.68
C ASP A 12 -17.29 9.16 -11.88
N GLU A 13 -16.68 9.43 -13.04
CA GLU A 13 -15.25 9.19 -13.29
C GLU A 13 -14.33 10.12 -12.47
N GLU A 14 -14.66 11.41 -12.33
CA GLU A 14 -13.91 12.33 -11.46
C GLU A 14 -14.03 11.93 -9.98
N GLN A 15 -15.23 11.57 -9.52
CA GLN A 15 -15.47 11.14 -8.14
C GLN A 15 -14.85 9.76 -7.82
N SER A 16 -14.73 8.89 -8.82
CA SER A 16 -13.97 7.63 -8.77
C SER A 16 -12.46 7.90 -8.59
N ARG A 17 -11.92 8.86 -9.34
CA ARG A 17 -10.50 9.24 -9.29
C ARG A 17 -10.08 9.91 -7.98
N ASP A 18 -11.01 10.59 -7.30
CA ASP A 18 -10.77 11.17 -5.98
C ASP A 18 -10.62 10.13 -4.85
N ARG A 19 -10.80 8.83 -5.13
CA ARG A 19 -10.67 7.74 -4.15
C ARG A 19 -9.38 6.93 -4.27
N ILE A 20 -8.56 7.19 -5.30
CA ILE A 20 -7.33 6.44 -5.54
C ILE A 20 -6.27 6.90 -4.54
N VAL A 21 -5.89 6.01 -3.62
CA VAL A 21 -4.92 6.26 -2.54
C VAL A 21 -3.94 5.09 -2.42
N ASP A 22 -3.02 5.13 -1.46
CA ASP A 22 -2.05 4.05 -1.21
C ASP A 22 -2.71 2.65 -1.19
N GLY A 23 -2.02 1.66 -1.74
CA GLY A 23 -2.52 0.29 -1.89
C GLY A 23 -3.29 0.02 -3.18
N TYR A 24 -3.70 1.04 -3.94
CA TYR A 24 -4.22 0.83 -5.30
C TYR A 24 -3.08 0.45 -6.27
N ILE A 25 -3.43 -0.30 -7.33
CA ILE A 25 -2.50 -0.63 -8.42
C ILE A 25 -3.09 -0.11 -9.72
N VAL A 26 -2.25 0.43 -10.60
CA VAL A 26 -2.68 0.96 -11.90
C VAL A 26 -1.79 0.47 -13.02
N SER A 27 -2.38 0.29 -14.20
CA SER A 27 -1.65 0.15 -15.45
C SER A 27 -1.59 1.49 -16.18
N VAL A 28 -0.55 1.70 -16.97
CA VAL A 28 -0.33 2.93 -17.72
C VAL A 28 -0.30 2.60 -19.21
N ARG A 29 -0.98 3.41 -20.03
CA ARG A 29 -1.06 3.21 -21.48
C ARG A 29 0.33 3.19 -22.09
N ARG A 30 0.64 2.12 -22.83
CA ARG A 30 1.95 1.87 -23.48
C ARG A 30 3.12 1.71 -22.49
N ASP A 31 2.81 1.34 -21.24
CA ASP A 31 3.78 0.92 -20.24
C ASP A 31 3.49 -0.53 -19.87
N ASP A 32 4.56 -1.30 -19.71
CA ASP A 32 4.53 -2.74 -19.45
C ASP A 32 4.70 -3.07 -17.96
N TYR A 33 4.78 -2.05 -17.11
CA TYR A 33 4.81 -2.18 -15.65
C TYR A 33 3.46 -1.87 -15.02
N LEU A 34 3.18 -2.54 -13.91
CA LEU A 34 2.14 -2.11 -12.98
C LEU A 34 2.73 -1.22 -11.88
N TRP A 35 1.99 -0.16 -11.61
CA TRP A 35 2.36 0.91 -10.71
C TRP A 35 1.53 0.84 -9.44
N MET A 36 2.19 0.82 -8.29
CA MET A 36 1.52 0.86 -7.00
C MET A 36 1.40 2.32 -6.56
N ILE A 37 0.17 2.75 -6.31
CA ILE A 37 -0.14 4.08 -5.78
C ILE A 37 0.47 4.21 -4.38
N LYS A 38 1.02 5.39 -4.09
CA LYS A 38 1.63 5.72 -2.80
C LYS A 38 1.05 6.99 -2.22
N ASP A 39 0.85 6.94 -0.90
CA ASP A 39 0.32 8.03 -0.10
C ASP A 39 -1.16 8.38 -0.39
N CYS A 40 -1.71 9.27 0.43
CA CYS A 40 -3.04 9.85 0.31
C CYS A 40 -3.07 11.10 -0.56
N TYR A 41 -1.94 11.79 -0.68
CA TYR A 41 -1.80 13.03 -1.44
C TYR A 41 -1.25 12.76 -2.84
N HIS A 42 -1.80 13.44 -3.83
CA HIS A 42 -1.28 13.42 -5.19
C HIS A 42 -1.28 14.83 -5.81
N PRO A 43 -0.19 15.24 -6.50
CA PRO A 43 -0.13 16.51 -7.21
C PRO A 43 -1.23 16.62 -8.28
N PRO A 44 -1.66 17.84 -8.63
CA PRO A 44 -2.65 18.05 -9.68
C PRO A 44 -2.22 17.37 -10.99
N LYS A 45 -3.11 16.59 -11.61
CA LYS A 45 -2.89 15.82 -12.86
C LYS A 45 -1.97 14.60 -12.74
N TYR A 46 -1.42 14.28 -11.57
CA TYR A 46 -0.57 13.10 -11.38
C TYR A 46 -1.12 12.18 -10.29
N TYR A 47 -0.65 10.93 -10.27
CA TYR A 47 -0.66 10.07 -9.10
C TYR A 47 0.77 9.78 -8.69
N ILE A 48 1.09 9.90 -7.40
CA ILE A 48 2.37 9.42 -6.89
C ILE A 48 2.29 7.90 -6.88
N ALA A 49 3.17 7.26 -7.64
CA ALA A 49 3.14 5.82 -7.85
C ALA A 49 4.54 5.31 -8.16
N VAL A 50 4.84 4.10 -7.71
CA VAL A 50 6.13 3.43 -7.98
C VAL A 50 5.89 2.15 -8.76
N PRO A 51 6.73 1.82 -9.76
CA PRO A 51 6.60 0.58 -10.49
C PRO A 51 6.93 -0.57 -9.54
N ARG A 52 6.07 -1.60 -9.54
CA ARG A 52 6.16 -2.73 -8.60
C ARG A 52 6.20 -4.10 -9.27
N TYR A 53 5.54 -4.26 -10.40
CA TYR A 53 5.52 -5.51 -11.17
C TYR A 53 5.93 -5.23 -12.60
N GLY A 54 6.91 -5.98 -13.10
CA GLY A 54 7.32 -5.91 -14.49
C GLY A 54 6.47 -6.80 -15.41
N PRO A 55 6.74 -6.76 -16.72
CA PRO A 55 5.94 -7.43 -17.75
C PRO A 55 5.86 -8.95 -17.60
N ARG A 56 6.85 -9.58 -16.94
CA ARG A 56 6.90 -11.04 -16.75
C ARG A 56 6.52 -11.46 -15.33
N GLY A 57 5.93 -10.56 -14.54
CA GLY A 57 5.56 -10.82 -13.15
C GLY A 57 6.73 -10.74 -12.17
N GLU A 58 7.89 -10.24 -12.58
CA GLU A 58 8.97 -9.95 -11.66
C GLU A 58 8.56 -8.86 -10.66
N LYS A 59 8.78 -9.12 -9.37
CA LYS A 59 8.52 -8.15 -8.30
C LYS A 59 9.72 -7.21 -8.17
N LEU A 60 9.52 -5.92 -8.41
CA LEU A 60 10.51 -4.87 -8.15
C LEU A 60 10.57 -4.56 -6.65
N LYS A 61 11.56 -5.12 -5.96
CA LYS A 61 11.69 -4.99 -4.49
C LYS A 61 12.65 -3.89 -4.07
N ILE A 62 13.57 -3.48 -4.95
CA ILE A 62 14.63 -2.50 -4.69
C ILE A 62 14.15 -1.11 -5.10
N LEU A 63 14.29 -0.12 -4.21
CA LEU A 63 13.80 1.23 -4.45
C LEU A 63 14.55 1.91 -5.61
N LYS A 64 15.86 1.66 -5.71
CA LYS A 64 16.71 2.17 -6.78
C LYS A 64 16.19 1.74 -8.15
N ASP A 65 15.91 0.47 -8.35
CA ASP A 65 15.41 -0.07 -9.62
C ASP A 65 14.06 0.58 -9.98
N SER A 66 13.15 0.68 -9.01
CA SER A 66 11.87 1.36 -9.21
C SER A 66 12.04 2.83 -9.61
N TRP A 67 13.06 3.52 -9.08
CA TRP A 67 13.36 4.91 -9.43
C TRP A 67 13.92 5.03 -10.86
N GLU A 68 14.91 4.21 -11.22
CA GLU A 68 15.51 4.21 -12.56
C GLU A 68 14.46 3.93 -13.65
N ILE A 69 13.54 3.00 -13.39
CA ILE A 69 12.42 2.68 -14.28
C ILE A 69 11.47 3.87 -14.46
N ALA A 70 11.20 4.62 -13.39
CA ALA A 70 10.36 5.82 -13.44
C ALA A 70 11.04 6.98 -14.16
N GLU A 71 12.34 7.17 -13.94
CA GLU A 71 13.15 8.17 -14.63
C GLU A 71 13.23 7.90 -16.14
N ALA A 72 13.50 6.65 -16.53
CA ALA A 72 13.55 6.24 -17.93
C ALA A 72 12.22 6.47 -18.69
N ARG A 73 11.09 6.50 -17.98
CA ARG A 73 9.76 6.80 -18.54
C ARG A 73 9.40 8.28 -18.51
N GLY A 74 10.25 9.13 -17.93
CA GLY A 74 9.96 10.54 -17.72
C GLY A 74 8.86 10.78 -16.66
N TYR A 75 8.67 9.83 -15.73
CA TYR A 75 7.66 9.90 -14.67
C TYR A 75 8.24 10.37 -13.34
N ILE A 76 9.32 11.17 -13.38
CA ILE A 76 9.85 11.86 -12.20
C ILE A 76 9.45 13.33 -12.30
N ILE A 77 8.77 13.84 -11.28
CA ILE A 77 8.42 15.26 -11.18
C ILE A 77 8.88 15.84 -9.84
N TYR A 78 9.12 17.15 -9.81
CA TYR A 78 9.28 17.86 -8.56
C TYR A 78 7.91 18.23 -7.99
N ASP A 79 7.56 17.67 -6.83
CA ASP A 79 6.34 18.03 -6.13
C ASP A 79 6.62 19.10 -5.07
N TYR A 80 5.95 20.26 -5.22
CA TYR A 80 6.13 21.41 -4.33
C TYR A 80 5.49 21.23 -2.95
N CYS A 81 4.55 20.29 -2.80
CA CYS A 81 3.99 19.98 -1.49
C CYS A 81 5.04 19.27 -0.62
N LEU A 82 5.61 18.20 -1.17
CA LEU A 82 6.60 17.35 -0.52
C LEU A 82 8.02 17.94 -0.56
N GLY A 83 8.27 18.94 -1.42
CA GLY A 83 9.56 19.61 -1.55
C GLY A 83 10.68 18.73 -2.12
N LYS A 84 10.33 17.69 -2.89
CA LYS A 84 11.27 16.70 -3.44
C LYS A 84 10.83 16.15 -4.79
N LEU A 85 11.77 15.50 -5.48
CA LEU A 85 11.45 14.67 -6.63
C LEU A 85 10.68 13.43 -6.18
N VAL A 86 9.66 13.05 -6.96
CA VAL A 86 8.86 11.85 -6.72
C VAL A 86 8.52 11.16 -8.03
N PRO A 87 8.46 9.81 -8.03
CA PRO A 87 7.80 9.05 -9.09
C PRO A 87 6.31 9.38 -9.12
N ALA A 88 5.85 9.95 -10.23
CA ALA A 88 4.47 10.30 -10.43
C ALA A 88 4.03 10.10 -11.88
N ILE A 89 2.98 9.32 -12.05
CA ILE A 89 2.38 9.01 -13.36
C ILE A 89 1.33 10.08 -13.72
N PRO A 90 1.28 10.58 -14.97
CA PRO A 90 0.20 11.45 -15.39
C PRO A 90 -1.15 10.71 -15.35
N ARG A 91 -2.16 11.28 -14.69
CA ARG A 91 -3.51 10.66 -14.56
C ARG A 91 -4.13 10.34 -15.90
N ILE A 92 -3.85 11.18 -16.92
CA ILE A 92 -4.36 10.97 -18.28
C ILE A 92 -3.80 9.69 -18.91
N LEU A 93 -2.63 9.20 -18.49
CA LEU A 93 -2.03 7.99 -19.05
C LEU A 93 -2.50 6.71 -18.35
N VAL A 94 -3.18 6.80 -17.22
CA VAL A 94 -3.71 5.62 -16.53
C VAL A 94 -4.75 4.93 -17.42
N ASP A 95 -4.57 3.62 -17.59
CA ASP A 95 -5.44 2.78 -18.40
C ASP A 95 -6.47 2.04 -17.54
N GLN A 96 -5.99 1.27 -16.55
CA GLN A 96 -6.82 0.53 -15.60
C GLN A 96 -6.42 0.82 -14.17
N VAL A 97 -7.39 0.74 -13.28
CA VAL A 97 -7.23 0.91 -11.83
C VAL A 97 -7.75 -0.35 -11.15
N LEU A 98 -6.88 -0.99 -10.37
CA LEU A 98 -7.23 -2.11 -9.52
C LEU A 98 -7.45 -1.59 -8.10
N SER A 99 -8.70 -1.66 -7.65
CA SER A 99 -9.08 -1.35 -6.27
C SER A 99 -8.82 -2.55 -5.36
N PRO A 100 -8.13 -2.37 -4.22
CA PRO A 100 -7.95 -3.45 -3.26
C PRO A 100 -9.25 -3.84 -2.56
N TYR A 101 -10.24 -2.95 -2.52
CA TYR A 101 -11.56 -3.19 -1.90
C TYR A 101 -12.51 -3.97 -2.81
N GLU A 102 -12.18 -4.07 -4.10
CA GLU A 102 -12.89 -4.86 -5.12
C GLU A 102 -12.12 -6.15 -5.48
N TRP A 103 -11.23 -6.57 -4.59
CA TRP A 103 -10.55 -7.85 -4.74
C TRP A 103 -11.54 -9.00 -4.49
N GLU A 104 -11.51 -9.98 -5.38
CA GLU A 104 -12.30 -11.21 -5.30
C GLU A 104 -11.33 -12.40 -5.37
N PRO A 105 -11.56 -13.44 -4.55
CA PRO A 105 -10.70 -14.60 -4.52
C PRO A 105 -10.83 -15.43 -5.82
N ALA A 106 -9.72 -15.94 -6.34
CA ALA A 106 -9.76 -16.92 -7.42
C ALA A 106 -10.31 -18.27 -6.90
N VAL A 107 -11.25 -18.85 -7.63
CA VAL A 107 -11.89 -20.12 -7.25
C VAL A 107 -10.84 -21.23 -7.21
N GLY A 108 -10.77 -21.92 -6.07
CA GLY A 108 -9.89 -23.09 -5.89
C GLY A 108 -8.43 -22.74 -5.55
N ASP A 109 -8.06 -21.47 -5.46
CA ASP A 109 -6.70 -21.07 -5.05
C ASP A 109 -6.57 -21.05 -3.51
N GLN A 110 -5.53 -21.70 -3.00
CA GLN A 110 -5.33 -21.84 -1.55
C GLN A 110 -4.99 -20.51 -0.86
N ILE A 111 -4.10 -19.70 -1.44
CA ILE A 111 -3.69 -18.45 -0.78
C ILE A 111 -4.84 -17.44 -0.78
N ASP A 112 -5.68 -17.45 -1.81
CA ASP A 112 -6.92 -16.68 -1.88
C ASP A 112 -7.90 -17.03 -0.77
N ASN A 113 -8.16 -18.32 -0.57
CA ASN A 113 -9.05 -18.78 0.49
C ASN A 113 -8.52 -18.34 1.87
N VAL A 114 -7.21 -18.44 2.09
CA VAL A 114 -6.57 -17.97 3.33
C VAL A 114 -6.67 -16.45 3.47
N ALA A 115 -6.46 -15.68 2.39
CA ALA A 115 -6.58 -14.22 2.40
C ALA A 115 -8.01 -13.76 2.71
N MET A 116 -9.02 -14.41 2.12
CA MET A 116 -10.43 -14.14 2.39
C MET A 116 -10.77 -14.44 3.85
N LYS A 117 -10.39 -15.62 4.34
CA LYS A 117 -10.57 -16.00 5.75
C LYS A 117 -9.88 -15.01 6.70
N PHE A 118 -8.67 -14.56 6.35
CA PHE A 118 -7.95 -13.59 7.17
C PHE A 118 -8.69 -12.25 7.24
N ARG A 119 -9.23 -11.76 6.11
CA ARG A 119 -10.09 -10.56 6.08
C ARG A 119 -11.32 -10.71 6.98
N GLU A 120 -12.03 -11.84 6.89
CA GLU A 120 -13.21 -12.12 7.71
C GLU A 120 -12.90 -12.14 9.21
N ILE A 121 -11.78 -12.77 9.60
CA ILE A 121 -11.34 -12.79 11.00
C ILE A 121 -10.97 -11.39 11.47
N ILE A 122 -10.21 -10.61 10.68
CA ILE A 122 -9.88 -9.22 11.05
C ILE A 122 -11.17 -8.39 11.20
N SER A 123 -12.09 -8.50 10.25
CA SER A 123 -13.40 -7.82 10.28
C SER A 123 -14.14 -8.12 11.58
N HIS A 124 -14.24 -9.40 11.96
CA HIS A 124 -14.88 -9.84 13.19
C HIS A 124 -14.19 -9.29 14.45
N TYR A 125 -12.87 -9.46 14.57
CA TYR A 125 -12.11 -8.99 15.74
C TYR A 125 -12.11 -7.45 15.88
N ALA A 126 -12.08 -6.73 14.76
CA ALA A 126 -12.02 -5.27 14.75
C ALA A 126 -13.39 -4.60 14.80
N SER A 127 -14.48 -5.35 14.56
CA SER A 127 -15.81 -4.78 14.29
C SER A 127 -15.74 -3.70 13.21
N VAL A 128 -15.01 -4.01 12.14
CA VAL A 128 -14.85 -3.19 10.94
C VAL A 128 -15.52 -3.93 9.79
N PRO A 129 -16.37 -3.27 8.98
CA PRO A 129 -17.01 -3.93 7.83
C PRO A 129 -15.98 -4.53 6.87
N LEU A 130 -16.33 -5.66 6.24
CA LEU A 130 -15.39 -6.41 5.42
C LEU A 130 -14.92 -5.59 4.21
N GLU A 131 -15.81 -4.76 3.69
CA GLU A 131 -15.62 -3.85 2.54
C GLU A 131 -14.55 -2.77 2.79
N GLU A 132 -14.25 -2.48 4.05
CA GLU A 132 -13.23 -1.50 4.47
C GLU A 132 -11.83 -2.12 4.62
N ILE A 133 -11.71 -3.44 4.44
CA ILE A 133 -10.46 -4.20 4.51
C ILE A 133 -10.16 -4.69 3.10
N GLY A 134 -9.21 -4.09 2.39
CA GLY A 134 -8.85 -4.46 1.02
C GLY A 134 -7.71 -5.47 0.95
N VAL A 135 -7.60 -6.20 -0.17
CA VAL A 135 -6.43 -7.03 -0.52
C VAL A 135 -5.68 -6.39 -1.69
N THR A 136 -4.38 -6.19 -1.53
CA THR A 136 -3.50 -5.56 -2.54
C THR A 136 -2.35 -6.50 -2.92
N GLY A 137 -1.25 -5.95 -3.42
CA GLY A 137 -0.03 -6.70 -3.73
C GLY A 137 -0.23 -7.70 -4.85
N SER A 138 0.45 -8.85 -4.77
CA SER A 138 0.43 -9.84 -5.86
C SER A 138 -0.93 -10.48 -6.07
N LEU A 139 -1.74 -10.65 -5.01
CA LEU A 139 -3.09 -11.19 -5.10
C LEU A 139 -4.01 -10.30 -5.95
N LEU A 140 -3.82 -8.98 -5.88
CA LEU A 140 -4.54 -8.02 -6.73
C LEU A 140 -3.89 -7.91 -8.12
N ALA A 141 -2.57 -7.79 -8.18
CA ALA A 141 -1.82 -7.53 -9.42
C ALA A 141 -1.98 -8.64 -10.47
N ARG A 142 -2.11 -9.90 -10.04
CA ARG A 142 -2.24 -11.03 -10.98
C ARG A 142 -3.48 -10.95 -11.89
N LYS A 143 -4.47 -10.10 -11.56
CA LYS A 143 -5.60 -9.80 -12.47
C LYS A 143 -5.12 -9.25 -13.82
N LEU A 144 -3.97 -8.57 -13.84
CA LEU A 144 -3.38 -7.96 -15.04
C LEU A 144 -2.01 -8.53 -15.41
N VAL A 145 -1.39 -9.36 -14.56
CA VAL A 145 -0.08 -9.99 -14.84
C VAL A 145 -0.22 -11.51 -14.89
N PRO A 146 -0.34 -12.08 -16.10
CA PRO A 146 -0.38 -13.53 -16.27
C PRO A 146 0.83 -14.22 -15.67
N GLY A 147 0.62 -15.35 -14.99
CA GLY A 147 1.69 -16.15 -14.39
C GLY A 147 2.29 -15.58 -13.10
N LEU A 148 1.82 -14.43 -12.61
CA LEU A 148 2.22 -13.92 -11.30
C LEU A 148 1.67 -14.83 -10.19
N MET A 149 2.56 -15.50 -9.47
CA MET A 149 2.22 -16.36 -8.33
C MET A 149 2.34 -15.58 -7.01
N PRO A 150 1.23 -15.33 -6.29
CA PRO A 150 1.28 -14.72 -4.97
C PRO A 150 1.90 -15.67 -3.94
N GLU A 151 2.73 -15.12 -3.06
CA GLU A 151 3.43 -15.87 -1.99
C GLU A 151 3.09 -15.34 -0.59
N ASP A 152 2.42 -14.18 -0.57
CA ASP A 152 2.13 -13.35 0.59
C ASP A 152 0.75 -12.71 0.45
N ILE A 153 0.19 -12.34 1.61
CA ILE A 153 -1.11 -11.69 1.75
C ILE A 153 -0.87 -10.24 2.14
N ASP A 154 -1.12 -9.31 1.22
CA ASP A 154 -1.04 -7.88 1.49
C ASP A 154 -2.44 -7.30 1.70
N ILE A 155 -2.70 -6.77 2.89
CA ILE A 155 -3.99 -6.14 3.25
C ILE A 155 -3.80 -4.63 3.39
N VAL A 156 -4.84 -3.88 3.02
CA VAL A 156 -4.90 -2.44 3.22
C VAL A 156 -6.19 -2.04 3.92
N VAL A 157 -6.09 -1.17 4.91
CA VAL A 157 -7.24 -0.62 5.65
C VAL A 157 -7.14 0.89 5.65
N SER A 158 -8.21 1.55 5.20
CA SER A 158 -8.27 2.99 5.03
C SER A 158 -9.18 3.64 6.06
N GLY A 159 -8.79 4.82 6.55
CA GLY A 159 -9.50 5.56 7.60
C GLY A 159 -8.87 5.36 8.98
N ILE A 160 -8.73 6.47 9.72
CA ILE A 160 -8.07 6.48 11.05
C ILE A 160 -8.82 5.57 12.05
N SER A 161 -10.15 5.65 12.07
CA SER A 161 -10.98 4.87 12.99
C SER A 161 -10.80 3.36 12.77
N GLU A 162 -10.90 2.94 11.51
CA GLU A 162 -10.75 1.57 11.06
C GLU A 162 -9.33 1.07 11.32
N ALA A 163 -8.32 1.88 10.99
CA ALA A 163 -6.92 1.58 11.24
C ALA A 163 -6.63 1.30 12.72
N VAL A 164 -7.12 2.15 13.63
CA VAL A 164 -6.94 1.98 15.07
C VAL A 164 -7.64 0.71 15.57
N LYS A 165 -8.87 0.43 15.10
CA LYS A 165 -9.61 -0.79 15.46
C LYS A 165 -8.88 -2.04 14.99
N VAL A 166 -8.43 -2.07 13.74
CA VAL A 166 -7.68 -3.20 13.17
C VAL A 166 -6.36 -3.41 13.90
N TYR A 167 -5.62 -2.34 14.23
CA TYR A 167 -4.38 -2.48 15.00
C TYR A 167 -4.63 -3.13 16.38
N LYS A 168 -5.66 -2.69 17.11
CA LYS A 168 -6.06 -3.29 18.40
C LYS A 168 -6.52 -4.74 18.25
N ALA A 169 -7.26 -5.05 17.19
CA ALA A 169 -7.64 -6.42 16.85
C ALA A 169 -6.41 -7.31 16.63
N LEU A 170 -5.43 -6.85 15.86
CA LEU A 170 -4.18 -7.59 15.62
C LEU A 170 -3.38 -7.84 16.91
N GLN A 171 -3.40 -6.90 17.87
CA GLN A 171 -2.82 -7.14 19.20
C GLN A 171 -3.49 -8.32 19.89
N LYS A 172 -4.83 -8.34 19.94
CA LYS A 172 -5.61 -9.43 20.54
C LYS A 172 -5.37 -10.76 19.82
N MET A 173 -5.44 -10.76 18.49
CA MET A 173 -5.17 -11.94 17.64
C MET A 173 -3.76 -12.49 17.86
N ARG A 174 -2.76 -11.62 18.08
CA ARG A 174 -1.39 -12.06 18.39
C ARG A 174 -1.28 -12.72 19.77
N VAL A 175 -1.97 -12.18 20.78
CA VAL A 175 -2.00 -12.75 22.14
C VAL A 175 -2.71 -14.11 22.15
N GLU A 176 -3.78 -14.25 21.38
CA GLU A 176 -4.57 -15.48 21.26
C GLU A 176 -3.95 -16.52 20.31
N GLY A 177 -2.81 -16.22 19.68
CA GLY A 177 -2.10 -17.15 18.80
C GLY A 177 -2.71 -17.32 17.40
N VAL A 178 -3.71 -16.50 17.03
CA VAL A 178 -4.32 -16.48 15.69
C VAL A 178 -3.30 -16.04 14.63
N THR A 179 -2.44 -15.08 14.97
CA THR A 179 -1.28 -14.70 14.14
C THR A 179 0.02 -14.95 14.91
N ARG A 180 1.10 -15.14 14.17
CA ARG A 180 2.44 -15.32 14.75
C ARG A 180 3.45 -14.33 14.14
N PRO A 181 4.48 -13.91 14.87
CA PRO A 181 5.55 -13.10 14.31
C PRO A 181 6.30 -13.89 13.23
N ILE A 182 6.91 -13.18 12.28
CA ILE A 182 7.81 -13.80 11.29
C ILE A 182 9.02 -14.39 12.03
N PRO A 183 9.35 -15.69 11.85
CA PRO A 183 10.53 -16.30 12.42
C PRO A 183 11.81 -15.57 12.00
N TYR A 184 12.74 -15.39 12.95
CA TYR A 184 14.03 -14.73 12.71
C TYR A 184 14.96 -15.52 11.78
N THR A 185 14.66 -16.80 11.54
CA THR A 185 15.42 -17.73 10.69
C THR A 185 15.10 -17.58 9.21
N ILE A 186 13.91 -17.06 8.88
CA ILE A 186 13.56 -16.73 7.49
C ILE A 186 14.36 -15.49 7.14
N ARG A 187 15.25 -15.59 6.14
CA ARG A 187 16.10 -14.51 5.64
C ARG A 187 15.18 -13.38 5.14
N PRO A 188 15.09 -12.25 5.85
CA PRO A 188 14.16 -11.21 5.44
C PRO A 188 14.75 -10.50 4.24
N PRO A 189 13.92 -10.03 3.30
CA PRO A 189 14.39 -9.27 2.14
C PRO A 189 15.31 -8.15 2.60
N ASP A 190 16.34 -7.89 1.81
CA ASP A 190 17.44 -6.97 2.14
C ASP A 190 16.89 -5.63 2.62
N ALA A 191 16.93 -5.40 3.93
CA ALA A 191 16.56 -4.12 4.50
C ALA A 191 17.75 -3.19 4.30
N GLU A 192 17.63 -2.24 3.38
CA GLU A 192 18.73 -1.37 2.93
C GLU A 192 19.35 -0.52 4.08
N VAL A 193 18.67 -0.35 5.22
CA VAL A 193 19.01 0.68 6.21
C VAL A 193 19.22 0.17 7.66
N LEU A 194 18.69 -1.00 8.03
CA LEU A 194 18.66 -1.47 9.42
C LEU A 194 19.62 -2.64 9.67
N ASP A 195 20.44 -2.55 10.71
CA ASP A 195 21.31 -3.66 11.13
C ASP A 195 20.50 -4.89 11.55
N ARG A 196 21.13 -6.07 11.46
CA ARG A 196 20.47 -7.36 11.71
C ARG A 196 19.88 -7.47 13.12
N LYS A 197 20.56 -6.96 14.15
CA LYS A 197 20.13 -7.10 15.55
C LYS A 197 18.91 -6.23 15.82
N SER A 198 18.95 -4.97 15.39
CA SER A 198 17.79 -4.06 15.48
C SER A 198 16.60 -4.60 14.69
N ARG A 199 16.85 -5.17 13.52
CA ARG A 199 15.81 -5.79 12.69
C ARG A 199 15.13 -6.98 13.38
N ILE A 200 15.89 -7.91 13.95
CA ILE A 200 15.34 -9.05 14.71
C ILE A 200 14.49 -8.55 15.89
N ARG A 201 14.96 -7.53 16.62
CA ARG A 201 14.23 -6.95 17.75
C ARG A 201 12.88 -6.36 17.31
N LEU A 202 12.85 -5.68 16.16
CA LEU A 202 11.63 -5.13 15.57
C LEU A 202 10.68 -6.23 15.10
N MET A 203 11.17 -7.20 14.32
CA MET A 203 10.34 -8.28 13.74
C MET A 203 9.55 -9.06 14.80
N ARG A 204 10.13 -9.28 15.99
CA ARG A 204 9.45 -9.99 17.09
C ARG A 204 8.22 -9.26 17.62
N LYS A 205 8.16 -7.94 17.44
CA LYS A 205 7.09 -7.08 17.96
C LYS A 205 6.16 -6.55 16.87
N ARG A 206 6.48 -6.75 15.59
CA ARG A 206 5.63 -6.29 14.47
C ARG A 206 4.30 -7.04 14.49
N LEU A 207 3.23 -6.26 14.38
CA LEU A 207 1.84 -6.73 14.31
C LEU A 207 1.29 -6.64 12.89
N LEU A 208 1.67 -5.57 12.18
CA LEU A 208 1.33 -5.34 10.77
C LEU A 208 2.07 -6.26 9.80
N GLU A 209 3.00 -7.06 10.30
CA GLU A 209 3.67 -8.12 9.54
C GLU A 209 3.70 -9.38 10.42
N GLY A 210 3.48 -10.54 9.81
CA GLY A 210 3.41 -11.80 10.53
C GLY A 210 3.13 -12.98 9.63
N ILE A 211 2.67 -14.06 10.24
CA ILE A 211 2.18 -15.25 9.55
C ILE A 211 0.77 -15.57 10.03
N PHE A 212 -0.11 -15.89 9.08
CA PHE A 212 -1.46 -16.39 9.29
C PHE A 212 -1.63 -17.66 8.43
N GLU A 213 -2.02 -18.77 9.05
CA GLU A 213 -2.22 -20.09 8.41
C GLU A 213 -1.10 -20.53 7.43
N GLY A 214 0.16 -20.20 7.76
CA GLY A 214 1.33 -20.59 6.97
C GLY A 214 1.78 -19.55 5.94
N TYR A 215 0.97 -18.53 5.65
CA TYR A 215 1.30 -17.46 4.71
C TYR A 215 1.82 -16.21 5.42
N HIS A 216 2.84 -15.60 4.85
CA HIS A 216 3.30 -14.28 5.27
C HIS A 216 2.20 -13.26 4.98
N TYR A 217 1.97 -12.35 5.91
CA TYR A 217 1.08 -11.21 5.69
C TYR A 217 1.79 -9.89 5.96
N SER A 218 1.35 -8.87 5.23
CA SER A 218 1.59 -7.47 5.55
C SER A 218 0.28 -6.69 5.57
N ILE A 219 0.15 -5.72 6.47
CA ILE A 219 -1.05 -4.89 6.63
C ILE A 219 -0.61 -3.44 6.60
N ARG A 220 -1.15 -2.68 5.65
CA ARG A 220 -0.97 -1.23 5.57
C ARG A 220 -2.20 -0.54 6.14
N LEU A 221 -1.98 0.30 7.16
CA LEU A 221 -3.00 1.17 7.72
C LEU A 221 -2.83 2.57 7.16
N ILE A 222 -3.86 3.10 6.50
CA ILE A 222 -3.85 4.37 5.78
C ILE A 222 -4.84 5.32 6.46
N PRO A 223 -4.49 6.60 6.69
CA PRO A 223 -5.34 7.53 7.42
C PRO A 223 -6.53 8.02 6.58
N CYS A 224 -6.40 8.03 5.26
CA CYS A 224 -7.39 8.56 4.34
C CYS A 224 -8.21 7.45 3.68
N LYS A 225 -9.47 7.76 3.33
CA LYS A 225 -10.31 6.94 2.42
C LYS A 225 -10.38 7.52 1.01
N THR A 226 -9.96 8.77 0.86
CA THR A 226 -9.98 9.52 -0.40
C THR A 226 -8.68 10.29 -0.51
N THR A 227 -8.39 10.75 -1.72
CA THR A 227 -7.29 11.67 -1.96
C THR A 227 -7.40 12.88 -1.04
N THR A 228 -6.24 13.33 -0.57
CA THR A 228 -6.12 14.48 0.32
C THR A 228 -5.44 15.62 -0.43
N ASN A 229 -5.78 16.84 -0.02
CA ASN A 229 -5.09 18.02 -0.51
C ASN A 229 -3.71 18.16 0.13
N CYS A 230 -2.84 18.91 -0.53
CA CYS A 230 -1.56 19.29 0.05
C CYS A 230 -1.77 20.00 1.41
N ILE A 231 -1.27 19.40 2.49
CA ILE A 231 -1.43 19.95 3.84
C ILE A 231 -0.29 20.94 4.14
N HIS A 232 0.92 20.71 3.62
CA HIS A 232 2.09 21.52 3.89
C HIS A 232 2.88 21.79 2.60
N LYS A 233 3.29 23.03 2.37
CA LYS A 233 4.31 23.34 1.36
C LYS A 233 5.67 23.35 2.04
N ILE A 234 6.46 22.30 1.80
CA ILE A 234 7.79 22.21 2.36
C ILE A 234 8.77 22.97 1.47
N ARG A 235 9.52 23.90 2.06
CA ARG A 235 10.66 24.55 1.42
C ARG A 235 11.95 24.05 2.07
N LEU A 236 12.83 23.44 1.27
CA LEU A 236 14.16 23.08 1.74
C LEU A 236 14.97 24.36 2.01
N LEU A 237 15.28 24.63 3.28
CA LEU A 237 16.06 25.80 3.68
C LEU A 237 17.56 25.52 3.64
N SER A 238 17.99 24.41 4.22
CA SER A 238 19.38 23.97 4.26
C SER A 238 19.46 22.46 4.51
N ARG A 239 20.60 21.84 4.18
CA ARG A 239 20.91 20.48 4.62
C ARG A 239 21.43 20.55 6.05
N TRP A 240 20.92 19.68 6.91
CA TRP A 240 21.37 19.54 8.30
C TRP A 240 21.88 18.12 8.53
N SER A 241 22.91 17.99 9.37
CA SER A 241 23.42 16.70 9.84
C SER A 241 23.52 16.75 11.36
N GLY A 242 22.98 15.74 12.01
CA GLY A 242 23.00 15.61 13.46
C GLY A 242 22.17 14.42 13.91
N VAL A 243 21.91 14.34 15.21
CA VAL A 243 21.15 13.26 15.83
C VAL A 243 19.75 13.76 16.18
N ILE A 244 18.73 12.99 15.81
CA ILE A 244 17.34 13.21 16.23
C ILE A 244 17.04 12.21 17.34
N GLU A 245 16.59 12.70 18.47
CA GLU A 245 16.01 11.89 19.54
C GLU A 245 14.49 11.85 19.37
N ILE A 246 13.91 10.64 19.39
CA ILE A 246 12.46 10.46 19.36
C ILE A 246 11.98 10.39 20.80
N VAL A 247 11.21 11.39 21.22
CA VAL A 247 10.67 11.52 22.58
C VAL A 247 9.33 10.80 22.69
N GLU A 248 8.49 10.90 21.65
CA GLU A 248 7.14 10.33 21.65
C GLU A 248 6.74 9.69 20.32
N GLN A 249 5.89 8.65 20.39
CA GLN A 249 5.28 8.00 19.24
C GLN A 249 3.83 8.48 19.07
N LEU A 250 3.58 9.37 18.11
CA LEU A 250 2.25 9.97 17.91
C LEU A 250 1.33 9.04 17.09
N SER A 251 1.82 8.52 15.97
CA SER A 251 1.11 7.52 15.15
C SER A 251 2.11 6.55 14.52
N PRO A 252 2.59 5.55 15.28
CA PRO A 252 3.70 4.70 14.84
C PRO A 252 3.29 3.55 13.90
N TYR A 253 2.00 3.41 13.59
CA TYR A 253 1.45 2.29 12.82
C TYR A 253 0.51 2.69 11.68
N ILE A 254 0.15 3.97 11.54
CA ILE A 254 -0.60 4.50 10.40
C ILE A 254 0.39 5.25 9.51
N SER A 255 0.40 4.97 8.20
CA SER A 255 1.36 5.57 7.26
C SER A 255 0.87 6.95 6.77
N PRO A 256 1.68 8.02 6.79
CA PRO A 256 3.07 8.05 7.26
C PRO A 256 3.17 8.04 8.79
N TYR A 257 4.18 7.32 9.31
CA TYR A 257 4.41 7.22 10.75
C TYR A 257 4.90 8.56 11.31
N THR A 258 4.33 8.98 12.45
CA THR A 258 4.64 10.27 13.08
C THR A 258 5.23 10.09 14.48
N TYR A 259 6.26 10.87 14.75
CA TYR A 259 7.07 10.89 15.97
C TYR A 259 7.41 12.36 16.30
N SER A 260 7.61 12.67 17.58
CA SER A 260 8.11 13.97 18.05
C SER A 260 9.33 13.81 18.95
#